data_AF-A0A7K1KLJ4-F1
#
_entry.id   AF-A0A7K1KLJ4-F1
#
_cell.length_a   1.000
_cell.length_b   1.000
_cell.length_c   1.000
_cell.angle_alpha   90.00
_cell.angle_beta   90.00
_cell.angle_gamma   90.00
#
_symmetry.space_group_name_H-M   'P 1'
#
loop_
_entity.id
_entity.type
_entity.pdbx_description
1 polymer ?
#
loop_
_entity_poly.entity_id
_entity_poly.type
_entity_poly.pdbx_seq_one_letter_code
_entity_poly.pdbx_strand_id
1 'polypeptide(L)'
;MDRIERIRKRQLNFALGIGIPYFAFVIGIFLLVYLAKETVTSVNILNFPLHYWLVAVAVYPVTWALFIWYVGKANAIEDEIETIAQGE
;
A
#
# COMPACT_ATOMS: atom_id res chain seq x y z
N MET A 1 5.72 -7.76 30.31
CA MET A 1 5.49 -7.03 29.04
C MET A 1 4.05 -6.59 29.00
N ASP A 2 3.86 -5.27 28.94
CA ASP A 2 2.55 -4.64 28.99
C ASP A 2 1.69 -5.09 27.79
N ARG A 3 0.39 -5.36 28.00
CA ARG A 3 -0.52 -5.79 26.90
C ARG A 3 -0.48 -4.81 25.74
N ILE A 4 -0.40 -3.52 26.06
CA ILE A 4 -0.32 -2.39 25.13
C ILE A 4 0.92 -2.50 24.23
N GLU A 5 2.09 -2.84 24.78
CA GLU A 5 3.32 -2.94 24.00
C GLU A 5 3.26 -4.11 23.00
N ARG A 6 2.62 -5.22 23.39
CA ARG A 6 2.39 -6.36 22.51
C ARG A 6 1.52 -6.00 21.31
N ILE A 7 0.49 -5.19 21.52
CA ILE A 7 -0.41 -4.77 20.45
C ILE A 7 0.24 -3.72 19.55
N ARG A 8 1.01 -2.77 20.10
CA ARG A 8 1.82 -1.84 19.28
C ARG A 8 2.81 -2.58 18.38
N LYS A 9 3.48 -3.61 18.87
CA LYS A 9 4.35 -4.46 18.04
C LYS A 9 3.57 -5.18 16.94
N ARG A 10 2.34 -5.62 17.22
CA ARG A 10 1.45 -6.25 16.23
C ARG A 10 1.02 -5.24 15.15
N GLN A 11 0.63 -4.02 15.52
CA GLN A 11 0.34 -2.93 14.58
C GLN A 11 1.57 -2.59 13.71
N LEU A 12 2.75 -2.46 14.31
CA LEU A 12 3.99 -2.17 13.59
C LEU A 12 4.33 -3.29 12.60
N ASN A 13 4.26 -4.55 13.02
CA ASN A 13 4.52 -5.70 12.13
C ASN A 13 3.48 -5.80 11.00
N PHE A 14 2.22 -5.44 11.27
CA PHE A 14 1.18 -5.38 10.25
C PHE A 14 1.45 -4.26 9.23
N ALA A 15 1.78 -3.05 9.71
CA ALA A 15 2.17 -1.91 8.89
C ALA A 15 3.39 -2.22 8.01
N LEU A 16 4.43 -2.83 8.59
CA LEU A 16 5.62 -3.25 7.86
C LEU A 16 5.33 -4.36 6.85
N GLY A 17 4.52 -5.35 7.23
CA GLY A 17 4.17 -6.48 6.37
C GLY A 17 3.39 -6.09 5.12
N ILE A 18 2.69 -4.96 5.13
CA ILE A 18 1.91 -4.46 3.99
C ILE A 18 2.64 -3.32 3.27
N GLY A 19 3.26 -2.43 4.04
CA GLY A 19 4.02 -1.30 3.51
C GLY A 19 5.21 -1.75 2.67
N ILE A 20 6.02 -2.71 3.15
CA ILE A 20 7.23 -3.15 2.46
C ILE A 20 6.91 -3.74 1.07
N PRO A 21 5.97 -4.70 0.91
CA PRO A 21 5.60 -5.21 -0.40
C PRO A 21 5.02 -4.13 -1.32
N TYR A 22 4.21 -3.22 -0.79
CA TYR A 22 3.63 -2.13 -1.58
C TYR A 22 4.72 -1.16 -2.09
N PHE A 23 5.65 -0.76 -1.23
CA PHE A 23 6.79 0.07 -1.65
C PHE A 23 7.65 -0.63 -2.69
N ALA A 24 7.94 -1.93 -2.51
CA ALA A 24 8.67 -2.72 -3.50
C ALA A 24 7.93 -2.78 -4.84
N PHE A 25 6.61 -2.95 -4.83
CA PHE A 25 5.77 -2.92 -6.03
C PHE A 25 5.86 -1.56 -6.76
N VAL A 26 5.68 -0.46 -6.05
CA VAL A 26 5.75 0.90 -6.63
C VAL A 26 7.13 1.15 -7.24
N ILE A 27 8.20 0.83 -6.51
CA ILE A 27 9.58 0.94 -7.01
C ILE A 27 9.78 0.07 -8.25
N GLY A 28 9.24 -1.14 -8.26
CA GLY A 28 9.28 -2.05 -9.41
C GLY A 28 8.61 -1.47 -10.66
N ILE A 29 7.44 -0.86 -10.50
CA ILE A 29 6.74 -0.17 -11.60
C ILE A 29 7.55 1.01 -12.13
N PHE A 30 8.13 1.83 -11.24
CA PHE A 30 9.00 2.94 -11.65
C PHE A 30 10.24 2.45 -12.40
N LEU A 31 10.90 1.39 -11.92
CA LEU A 31 12.02 0.76 -12.60
C LEU A 31 11.63 0.21 -13.97
N LEU A 32 10.48 -0.46 -14.07
CA LEU A 32 9.96 -0.98 -15.33
C LEU A 32 9.75 0.16 -16.34
N VAL A 33 9.10 1.24 -15.92
CA VAL A 33 8.88 2.43 -16.78
C VAL A 33 10.21 3.08 -17.18
N TYR A 34 11.17 3.16 -16.25
CA TYR A 34 12.48 3.75 -16.50
C TYR A 34 13.31 2.93 -17.52
N LEU A 35 13.33 1.61 -17.36
CA LEU A 35 14.08 0.71 -18.25
C LEU A 35 13.38 0.51 -19.61
N ALA A 36 12.05 0.42 -19.63
CA ALA A 36 11.27 0.26 -20.85
C ALA A 36 10.88 1.59 -21.51
N LYS A 37 11.58 2.68 -21.18
CA LYS A 37 11.23 4.05 -21.57
C LYS A 37 10.92 4.17 -23.05
N GLU A 38 11.77 3.66 -23.95
CA GLU A 38 11.55 3.73 -25.41
C GLU A 38 10.24 3.07 -25.85
N THR A 39 9.94 1.89 -25.33
CA THR A 39 8.71 1.13 -25.66
C THR A 39 7.47 1.80 -25.06
N VAL A 40 7.59 2.37 -23.86
CA VAL A 40 6.46 2.97 -23.13
C VAL A 40 6.18 4.40 -23.63
N THR A 41 7.17 5.14 -24.11
CA THR A 41 6.97 6.49 -24.68
C THR A 41 6.57 6.48 -26.15
N SER A 42 6.76 5.37 -26.87
CA SER A 42 6.36 5.26 -28.28
C SER A 42 4.86 4.95 -28.44
N VAL A 43 4.22 4.40 -27.41
CA VAL A 43 2.77 4.16 -27.39
C VAL A 43 2.07 5.35 -26.73
N ASN A 44 1.35 6.12 -27.55
CA ASN A 44 0.52 7.23 -27.09
C ASN A 44 -0.96 6.83 -27.16
N ILE A 45 -1.65 6.93 -26.04
CA ILE A 45 -3.10 6.72 -25.94
C ILE A 45 -3.72 8.05 -25.56
N LEU A 46 -4.62 8.59 -26.40
CA LEU A 46 -5.29 9.87 -26.17
C LEU A 46 -4.33 11.05 -25.93
N ASN A 47 -3.22 11.11 -26.68
CA ASN A 47 -2.12 12.09 -26.50
C ASN A 47 -1.39 12.01 -25.16
N PHE A 48 -1.63 10.97 -24.35
CA PHE A 48 -0.83 10.68 -23.16
C PHE A 48 0.09 9.48 -23.41
N PRO A 49 1.39 9.58 -23.07
CA PRO A 49 2.29 8.45 -23.16
C PRO A 49 1.89 7.36 -22.17
N LEU A 50 2.11 6.10 -22.56
CA LEU A 50 1.60 4.89 -21.89
C LEU A 50 1.95 4.83 -20.38
N HIS A 51 3.06 5.41 -19.94
CA HIS A 51 3.44 5.40 -18.53
C HIS A 51 2.43 6.11 -17.62
N TYR A 52 1.74 7.17 -18.10
CA TYR A 52 0.68 7.84 -17.33
C TYR A 52 -0.50 6.90 -17.10
N TRP A 53 -0.87 6.12 -18.11
CA TRP A 53 -1.92 5.11 -17.99
C TRP A 53 -1.51 3.95 -17.08
N LEU A 54 -0.24 3.56 -17.12
CA LEU A 54 0.30 2.50 -16.28
C LEU A 54 0.20 2.88 -14.80
N VAL A 55 0.55 4.12 -14.45
CA VAL A 55 0.36 4.63 -13.08
C VAL A 55 -1.13 4.79 -12.75
N ALA A 56 -1.92 5.38 -13.64
CA ALA A 56 -3.33 5.68 -13.39
C ALA A 56 -4.22 4.43 -13.26
N VAL A 57 -3.90 3.34 -13.98
CA VAL A 57 -4.73 2.12 -14.02
C VAL A 57 -4.13 0.97 -13.22
N ALA A 58 -2.80 0.85 -13.15
CA ALA A 58 -2.18 -0.24 -12.39
C ALA A 58 -1.84 0.19 -10.95
N VAL A 59 -1.27 1.37 -10.75
CA VAL A 59 -0.84 1.79 -9.41
C VAL A 59 -2.03 2.29 -8.60
N TYR A 60 -2.78 3.28 -9.11
CA TYR A 60 -3.85 3.92 -8.35
C TYR A 60 -4.93 2.96 -7.82
N PRO A 61 -5.52 2.07 -8.62
CA PRO A 61 -6.53 1.13 -8.13
C PRO A 61 -5.98 0.15 -7.10
N VAL A 62 -4.74 -0.32 -7.29
CA VAL A 62 -4.06 -1.21 -6.33
C VAL A 62 -3.80 -0.47 -5.02
N THR A 63 -3.33 0.78 -5.08
CA THR A 63 -3.15 1.63 -3.91
C THR A 63 -4.46 1.84 -3.17
N TRP A 64 -5.54 2.16 -3.87
CA TRP A 64 -6.86 2.37 -3.27
C TRP A 64 -7.41 1.10 -2.61
N ALA A 65 -7.32 -0.05 -3.28
CA ALA A 65 -7.75 -1.33 -2.73
C ALA A 65 -6.96 -1.71 -1.47
N LEU A 66 -5.63 -1.56 -1.53
CA LEU A 66 -4.76 -1.80 -0.37
C LEU A 66 -5.06 -0.81 0.76
N PHE A 67 -5.31 0.46 0.46
CA PHE A 67 -5.59 1.48 1.44
C PHE A 67 -6.92 1.21 2.17
N ILE A 68 -8.00 0.92 1.43
CA ILE A 68 -9.31 0.57 2.01
C ILE A 68 -9.16 -0.65 2.93
N TRP A 69 -8.47 -1.69 2.47
CA TRP A 69 -8.26 -2.90 3.25
C TRP A 69 -7.39 -2.66 4.49
N TYR A 70 -6.29 -1.91 4.33
CA TYR A 70 -5.37 -1.57 5.41
C TYR A 70 -6.06 -0.74 6.50
N VAL A 71 -6.80 0.32 6.14
CA VAL A 71 -7.52 1.17 7.09
C VAL A 71 -8.57 0.36 7.85
N GLY A 72 -9.34 -0.48 7.17
CA GLY A 72 -10.33 -1.34 7.84
C GLY A 72 -9.69 -2.29 8.86
N LYS A 73 -8.52 -2.84 8.54
CA LYS A 73 -7.76 -3.70 9.48
C LYS A 73 -7.11 -2.91 10.62
N ALA A 74 -6.61 -1.71 10.35
CA ALA A 74 -6.03 -0.85 11.37
C ALA A 74 -7.08 -0.46 12.42
N ASN A 75 -8.28 -0.05 11.99
CA ASN A 75 -9.39 0.29 12.88
C ASN A 75 -9.80 -0.90 13.75
N ALA A 76 -9.93 -2.10 13.18
CA ALA A 76 -10.28 -3.29 13.96
C ALA A 76 -9.24 -3.64 15.05
N ILE A 77 -7.95 -3.36 14.80
CA ILE A 77 -6.90 -3.55 15.81
C ILE A 77 -6.98 -2.46 16.88
N GLU A 78 -7.36 -1.24 16.52
CA GLU A 78 -7.55 -0.13 17.46
C GLU A 78 -8.76 -0.37 18.38
N ASP A 79 -9.86 -0.89 17.82
CA ASP A 79 -11.04 -1.34 18.58
C ASP A 79 -10.66 -2.46 19.56
N GLU A 80 -9.86 -3.46 19.13
CA GLU A 80 -9.33 -4.52 20.03
C GLU A 80 -8.52 -3.93 21.21
N ILE A 81 -7.75 -2.85 20.99
CA ILE A 81 -6.99 -2.18 22.04
C ILE A 81 -7.93 -1.49 23.02
N GLU A 82 -8.93 -0.78 22.51
CA GLU A 82 -9.87 0.01 23.31
C GLU A 82 -10.71 -0.89 24.23
N THR A 83 -11.22 -2.03 23.73
CA THR A 83 -11.91 -3.02 24.57
C THR A 83 -11.03 -3.54 25.70
N ILE A 84 -9.77 -3.88 25.40
CA ILE A 84 -8.80 -4.38 26.40
C ILE A 84 -8.44 -3.29 27.43
N ALA A 85 -8.37 -2.03 27.00
CA ALA A 85 -8.04 -0.90 27.87
C ALA A 85 -9.20 -0.53 28.82
N GLN A 86 -10.45 -0.77 28.39
CA GLN A 86 -11.65 -0.51 29.20
C GLN A 86 -11.95 -1.61 30.25
N GLY A 87 -11.21 -2.73 30.23
CA GLY A 87 -11.21 -3.70 31.33
C GLY A 87 -12.29 -4.78 31.28
N GLU A 88 -12.87 -5.03 30.10
CA GLU A 88 -13.58 -6.28 29.79
C GLU A 88 -12.60 -7.40 29.35
#